data_AF-A0A4V2SGM6-F1
#
_entry.id   AF-A0A4V2SGM6-F1
#
_cell.length_a   1.000
_cell.length_b   1.000
_cell.length_c   1.000
_cell.angle_alpha   90.00
_cell.angle_beta   90.00
_cell.angle_gamma   90.00
#
_symmetry.space_group_name_H-M   'P 1'
#
loop_
_entity.id
_entity.type
_entity.pdbx_description
1 polymer ?
#
loop_
_entity_poly.entity_id
_entity_poly.type
_entity_poly.pdbx_seq_one_letter_code
_entity_poly.pdbx_strand_id
1 'polypeptide(L)'
;MHARLAGLGFKPQHAGALLAGEAVVDFLEVHAENYMVDGGPRLRLLERLRERWPLSVHGVGLSLGGLQPPDAAHLARLAALVRRFEPRWVSEHLAWSAHGGTCFPDLLPLVYDEAALVRVAAHVDRLQQALGRQVLIENPSTYLEFDASVLDEGEFLAELVRRSGCALLLDLNNAWVGAVNHGRDAWALVAALPPSAVGEIHLAGFAEDRDAAGAPLLIDNHGSAVADPVWALYRRTLQRLGPVPTLIERDHEVPPLAVLAAELAQVRRALAETPAAAAVGADAPRRLSRPAPAAADEPLPAFAAALLDPAAAVPPGLRAWNGSDPAVRLAVHRNNVAAAWVRALADGFPVLRRLVGEACFDTLALTHARHEPPPGPVLGDWGDGFAATIRRCEPMHGLPWLAEVAQLERARVRAALAADAAPLATAAVQAHLAHPEHLPGARLQLHPSLAALCFDHAAVSIWAAHQGDELPPTLATDGAEAALVLRDAGDAVLTLAVDAPAATFCAALAAGRPLGAAAAEAGPALDLAATLALLLRHAAVVGWEHRMEAA
;
A
#
# COMPACT_ATOMS: atom_id res chain seq x y z
N MET A 1 30.31 12.65 -1.61
CA MET A 1 29.96 13.41 -0.39
C MET A 1 28.47 13.25 -0.20
N HIS A 2 28.03 12.58 0.85
CA HIS A 2 26.60 12.44 1.15
C HIS A 2 25.98 13.82 1.41
N ALA A 3 24.78 14.04 0.87
CA ALA A 3 24.08 15.31 1.02
C ALA A 3 23.42 15.40 2.41
N ARG A 4 23.49 16.58 3.05
CA ARG A 4 22.79 16.85 4.32
C ARG A 4 21.32 17.13 4.02
N LEU A 5 20.52 16.08 3.96
CA LEU A 5 19.10 16.16 3.62
C LEU A 5 18.25 15.62 4.77
N ALA A 6 17.26 16.40 5.18
CA ALA A 6 16.23 16.01 6.13
C ALA A 6 14.91 15.81 5.36
N GLY A 7 14.42 14.58 5.36
CA GLY A 7 13.23 14.15 4.63
C GLY A 7 12.09 13.73 5.54
N LEU A 8 10.90 13.64 4.96
CA LEU A 8 9.67 13.31 5.68
C LEU A 8 8.90 12.22 4.95
N GLY A 9 8.44 11.21 5.69
CA GLY A 9 7.44 10.25 5.19
C GLY A 9 6.14 10.98 4.85
N PHE A 10 5.75 10.99 3.57
CA PHE A 10 4.63 11.78 3.10
C PHE A 10 3.28 11.16 3.48
N LYS A 11 2.40 11.98 4.06
CA LYS A 11 1.00 11.65 4.32
C LYS A 11 0.06 12.61 3.57
N PRO A 12 -0.99 12.11 2.86
CA PRO A 12 -1.88 12.96 2.08
C PRO A 12 -2.50 14.13 2.85
N GLN A 13 -2.79 13.95 4.13
CA GLN A 13 -3.34 14.99 5.01
C GLN A 13 -2.42 16.22 5.19
N HIS A 14 -1.12 16.09 4.95
CA HIS A 14 -0.16 17.19 5.02
C HIS A 14 0.11 17.87 3.67
N ALA A 15 -0.47 17.38 2.57
CA ALA A 15 -0.20 17.88 1.22
C ALA A 15 -0.44 19.38 1.07
N GLY A 16 -1.57 19.87 1.59
CA GLY A 16 -1.92 21.29 1.52
C GLY A 16 -0.87 22.19 2.21
N ALA A 17 -0.52 21.86 3.45
CA ALA A 17 0.45 22.61 4.25
C ALA A 17 1.87 22.55 3.67
N LEU A 18 2.31 21.38 3.18
CA LEU A 18 3.60 21.24 2.47
C LEU A 18 3.65 22.10 1.21
N LEU A 19 2.59 22.07 0.41
CA LEU A 19 2.50 22.88 -0.81
C LEU A 19 2.39 24.38 -0.51
N ALA A 20 1.80 24.77 0.62
CA ALA A 20 1.79 26.15 1.10
C ALA A 20 3.15 26.62 1.66
N GLY A 21 4.11 25.70 1.86
CA GLY A 21 5.45 26.03 2.36
C GLY A 21 5.52 26.16 3.89
N GLU A 22 4.61 25.53 4.63
CA GLU A 22 4.53 25.61 6.09
C GLU A 22 5.62 24.80 6.82
N ALA A 23 6.37 23.96 6.11
CA ALA A 23 7.51 23.21 6.64
C ALA A 23 8.67 23.15 5.63
N VAL A 24 9.91 23.15 6.15
CA VAL A 24 11.13 23.03 5.34
C VAL A 24 11.55 21.57 5.27
N VAL A 25 11.35 20.97 4.10
CA VAL A 25 11.64 19.55 3.81
C VAL A 25 12.56 19.46 2.59
N ASP A 26 13.58 18.58 2.63
CA ASP A 26 14.55 18.43 1.53
C ASP A 26 14.19 17.33 0.54
N PHE A 27 13.46 16.30 0.98
CA PHE A 27 12.92 15.22 0.16
C PHE A 27 11.71 14.58 0.83
N LEU A 28 10.87 13.90 0.05
CA LEU A 28 9.70 13.19 0.56
C LEU A 28 9.84 11.71 0.26
N GLU A 29 9.38 10.86 1.18
CA GLU A 29 9.24 9.44 0.93
C GLU A 29 7.79 9.03 0.77
N VAL A 30 7.53 8.07 -0.11
CA VAL A 30 6.22 7.46 -0.31
C VAL A 30 6.33 5.94 -0.33
N HIS A 31 5.33 5.26 0.22
CA HIS A 31 5.21 3.80 0.09
C HIS A 31 4.75 3.44 -1.31
N ALA A 32 5.52 2.61 -2.02
CA ALA A 32 5.32 2.29 -3.42
C ALA A 32 3.92 1.73 -3.69
N GLU A 33 3.49 0.77 -2.87
CA GLU A 33 2.21 0.05 -2.96
C GLU A 33 1.00 0.99 -2.95
N ASN A 34 1.10 2.15 -2.29
CA ASN A 34 0.03 3.15 -2.32
C ASN A 34 -0.11 3.80 -3.71
N TYR A 35 0.93 3.84 -4.52
CA TYR A 35 0.95 4.53 -5.81
C TYR A 35 1.01 3.57 -7.02
N MET A 36 0.98 2.26 -6.81
CA MET A 36 0.93 1.27 -7.91
C MET A 36 -0.48 1.16 -8.53
N VAL A 37 -1.11 2.28 -8.84
CA VAL A 37 -2.48 2.34 -9.39
C VAL A 37 -2.46 2.85 -10.83
N ASP A 38 -3.55 2.67 -11.57
CA ASP A 38 -3.60 3.00 -13.00
C ASP A 38 -3.66 4.52 -13.27
N GLY A 39 -4.22 5.28 -12.34
CA GLY A 39 -4.43 6.72 -12.51
C GLY A 39 -4.95 7.41 -11.25
N GLY A 40 -5.52 8.59 -11.45
CA GLY A 40 -6.31 9.25 -10.41
C GLY A 40 -5.56 10.29 -9.57
N PRO A 41 -6.29 10.93 -8.63
CA PRO A 41 -5.80 12.08 -7.86
C PRO A 41 -4.51 11.78 -7.10
N ARG A 42 -4.32 10.53 -6.69
CA ARG A 42 -3.14 10.10 -5.94
C ARG A 42 -1.86 10.26 -6.77
N LEU A 43 -1.88 9.87 -8.05
CA LEU A 43 -0.72 10.02 -8.94
C LEU A 43 -0.49 11.48 -9.31
N ARG A 44 -1.56 12.24 -9.62
CA ARG A 44 -1.45 13.70 -9.88
C ARG A 44 -0.87 14.46 -8.70
N LEU A 45 -1.28 14.11 -7.48
CA LEU A 45 -0.70 14.70 -6.28
C LEU A 45 0.80 14.39 -6.19
N LEU A 46 1.20 13.14 -6.44
CA LEU A 46 2.61 12.77 -6.42
C LEU A 46 3.42 13.49 -7.51
N GLU A 47 2.85 13.71 -8.70
CA GLU A 47 3.47 14.50 -9.77
C GLU A 47 3.76 15.93 -9.30
N ARG A 48 2.76 16.60 -8.69
CA ARG A 48 2.90 17.94 -8.13
C ARG A 48 3.94 18.01 -7.01
N LEU A 49 4.06 16.97 -6.18
CA LEU A 49 5.08 16.90 -5.14
C LEU A 49 6.48 16.72 -5.75
N ARG A 50 6.60 15.83 -6.74
CA ARG A 50 7.87 15.52 -7.42
C ARG A 50 8.49 16.70 -8.15
N GLU A 51 7.66 17.66 -8.60
CA GLU A 51 8.10 18.93 -9.18
C GLU A 51 8.92 19.78 -8.19
N ARG A 52 8.69 19.61 -6.89
CA ARG A 52 9.29 20.43 -5.83
C ARG A 52 10.33 19.69 -5.00
N TRP A 53 10.15 18.40 -4.79
CA TRP A 53 11.00 17.58 -3.93
C TRP A 53 11.49 16.32 -4.66
N PRO A 54 12.78 15.94 -4.51
CA PRO A 54 13.21 14.58 -4.77
C PRO A 54 12.36 13.59 -3.97
N LEU A 55 12.09 12.42 -4.56
CA LEU A 55 11.38 11.35 -3.90
C LEU A 55 12.31 10.23 -3.45
N SER A 56 12.06 9.68 -2.27
CA SER A 56 12.37 8.28 -1.93
C SER A 56 11.11 7.45 -2.19
N VAL A 57 11.25 6.28 -2.83
CA VAL A 57 10.14 5.34 -3.04
C VAL A 57 10.48 4.08 -2.26
N HIS A 58 9.73 3.82 -1.20
CA HIS A 58 9.98 2.73 -0.27
C HIS A 58 8.93 1.62 -0.48
N GLY A 59 9.36 0.39 -0.71
CA GLY A 59 8.49 -0.77 -0.93
C GLY A 59 8.27 -1.58 0.35
N VAL A 60 7.02 -1.98 0.58
CA VAL A 60 6.62 -2.80 1.74
C VAL A 60 6.06 -4.18 1.36
N GLY A 61 5.99 -4.49 0.06
CA GLY A 61 5.22 -5.61 -0.45
C GLY A 61 5.95 -6.59 -1.37
N LEU A 62 7.25 -6.39 -1.66
CA LEU A 62 7.95 -7.22 -2.64
C LEU A 62 8.39 -8.57 -2.06
N SER A 63 8.46 -8.67 -0.72
CA SER A 63 8.73 -9.91 0.01
C SER A 63 10.09 -10.52 -0.35
N LEU A 64 11.16 -9.71 -0.33
CA LEU A 64 12.52 -10.13 -0.71
C LEU A 64 13.06 -11.31 0.12
N GLY A 65 12.62 -11.45 1.36
CA GLY A 65 12.92 -12.57 2.26
C GLY A 65 12.16 -13.87 1.98
N GLY A 66 11.20 -13.84 1.06
CA GLY A 66 10.30 -14.97 0.77
C GLY A 66 11.01 -16.18 0.18
N LEU A 67 10.30 -17.32 0.13
CA LEU A 67 10.81 -18.55 -0.50
C LEU A 67 10.73 -18.49 -2.02
N GLN A 68 9.67 -17.85 -2.51
CA GLN A 68 9.44 -17.63 -3.91
C GLN A 68 10.17 -16.36 -4.37
N PRO A 69 10.57 -16.29 -5.65
CA PRO A 69 11.00 -15.05 -6.24
C PRO A 69 9.98 -13.91 -6.10
N PRO A 70 10.43 -12.64 -6.14
CA PRO A 70 9.54 -11.49 -6.23
C PRO A 70 8.49 -11.67 -7.33
N ASP A 71 7.24 -11.36 -7.02
CA ASP A 71 6.15 -11.47 -7.98
C ASP A 71 6.41 -10.59 -9.22
N ALA A 72 6.24 -11.18 -10.41
CA ALA A 72 6.58 -10.51 -11.66
C ALA A 72 5.65 -9.34 -11.98
N ALA A 73 4.36 -9.44 -11.63
CA ALA A 73 3.38 -8.38 -11.87
C ALA A 73 3.61 -7.21 -10.90
N HIS A 74 3.87 -7.50 -9.61
CA HIS A 74 4.22 -6.50 -8.61
C HIS A 74 5.52 -5.77 -8.98
N LEU A 75 6.56 -6.52 -9.36
CA LEU A 75 7.83 -5.95 -9.81
C LEU A 75 7.67 -5.06 -11.06
N ALA A 76 6.79 -5.46 -12.00
CA ALA A 76 6.48 -4.63 -13.17
C ALA A 76 5.76 -3.32 -12.79
N ARG A 77 4.84 -3.35 -11.82
CA ARG A 77 4.18 -2.15 -11.27
C ARG A 77 5.19 -1.23 -10.58
N LEU A 78 6.09 -1.78 -9.76
CA LEU A 78 7.17 -0.99 -9.13
C LEU A 78 8.09 -0.37 -10.20
N ALA A 79 8.50 -1.13 -11.21
CA ALA A 79 9.34 -0.62 -12.29
C ALA A 79 8.65 0.50 -13.10
N ALA A 80 7.33 0.38 -13.33
CA ALA A 80 6.55 1.44 -13.97
C ALA A 80 6.49 2.71 -13.10
N LEU A 81 6.28 2.56 -11.78
CA LEU A 81 6.27 3.67 -10.83
C LEU A 81 7.62 4.38 -10.77
N VAL A 82 8.71 3.62 -10.62
CA VAL A 82 10.08 4.15 -10.59
C VAL A 82 10.43 4.88 -11.90
N ARG A 83 10.00 4.35 -13.05
CA ARG A 83 10.20 5.02 -14.34
C ARG A 83 9.40 6.31 -14.47
N ARG A 84 8.16 6.34 -13.97
CA ARG A 84 7.29 7.51 -14.04
C ARG A 84 7.79 8.66 -13.17
N PHE A 85 8.25 8.36 -11.96
CA PHE A 85 8.58 9.38 -10.97
C PHE A 85 10.08 9.64 -10.79
N GLU A 86 10.94 8.82 -11.40
CA GLU A 86 12.40 8.94 -11.34
C GLU A 86 12.90 9.29 -9.93
N PRO A 87 12.59 8.46 -8.91
CA PRO A 87 12.92 8.78 -7.52
C PRO A 87 14.43 8.77 -7.32
N ARG A 88 14.90 9.50 -6.31
CA ARG A 88 16.32 9.52 -5.92
C ARG A 88 16.74 8.22 -5.26
N TRP A 89 15.89 7.67 -4.40
CA TRP A 89 16.10 6.38 -3.75
C TRP A 89 14.95 5.43 -4.03
N VAL A 90 15.28 4.14 -4.08
CA VAL A 90 14.30 3.06 -4.07
C VAL A 90 14.76 2.08 -3.00
N SER A 91 13.91 1.83 -2.01
CA SER A 91 14.19 0.94 -0.89
C SER A 91 13.16 -0.17 -0.78
N GLU A 92 13.54 -1.26 -0.11
CA GLU A 92 12.66 -2.36 0.27
C GLU A 92 13.21 -3.01 1.56
N HIS A 93 12.40 -3.79 2.24
CA HIS A 93 12.72 -4.43 3.50
C HIS A 93 13.46 -5.76 3.33
N LEU A 94 14.37 -6.06 4.26
CA LEU A 94 14.79 -7.43 4.51
C LEU A 94 13.69 -8.20 5.26
N ALA A 95 12.58 -8.46 4.59
CA ALA A 95 11.41 -9.14 5.15
C ALA A 95 10.70 -9.99 4.10
N TRP A 96 9.82 -10.89 4.55
CA TRP A 96 8.83 -11.51 3.67
C TRP A 96 7.42 -11.07 4.07
N SER A 97 6.52 -11.03 3.09
CA SER A 97 5.13 -10.55 3.25
C SER A 97 4.16 -11.33 2.37
N ALA A 98 4.61 -12.42 1.74
CA ALA A 98 3.74 -13.30 0.97
C ALA A 98 4.22 -14.76 1.03
N HIS A 99 3.26 -15.69 1.06
CA HIS A 99 3.53 -17.12 0.96
C HIS A 99 2.32 -17.85 0.38
N GLY A 100 2.54 -18.79 -0.56
CA GLY A 100 1.48 -19.66 -1.09
C GLY A 100 0.32 -18.91 -1.77
N GLY A 101 0.59 -17.74 -2.35
CA GLY A 101 -0.43 -16.88 -2.97
C GLY A 101 -1.24 -16.02 -1.99
N THR A 102 -0.91 -16.06 -0.70
CA THR A 102 -1.49 -15.19 0.34
C THR A 102 -0.53 -14.05 0.66
N CYS A 103 -1.05 -12.82 0.71
CA CYS A 103 -0.33 -11.66 1.21
C CYS A 103 -0.57 -11.45 2.71
N PHE A 104 0.52 -11.26 3.45
CA PHE A 104 0.57 -10.90 4.86
C PHE A 104 1.12 -9.47 4.94
N PRO A 105 0.28 -8.45 5.20
CA PRO A 105 0.68 -7.05 5.25
C PRO A 105 1.44 -6.70 6.54
N ASP A 106 2.57 -7.37 6.73
CA ASP A 106 3.51 -7.21 7.84
C ASP A 106 4.92 -7.58 7.36
N LEU A 107 5.93 -7.15 8.11
CA LEU A 107 7.34 -7.40 7.80
C LEU A 107 7.82 -8.62 8.57
N LEU A 108 7.71 -9.79 7.95
CA LEU A 108 7.89 -11.06 8.64
C LEU A 108 9.37 -11.46 8.72
N PRO A 109 9.81 -12.07 9.84
CA PRO A 109 11.22 -12.32 10.13
C PRO A 109 11.79 -13.45 9.28
N LEU A 110 13.08 -13.36 8.96
CA LEU A 110 13.82 -14.39 8.23
C LEU A 110 14.58 -15.31 9.20
N VAL A 111 14.94 -16.48 8.67
CA VAL A 111 16.05 -17.27 9.22
C VAL A 111 17.36 -16.64 8.70
N TYR A 112 18.23 -16.19 9.59
CA TYR A 112 19.53 -15.61 9.21
C TYR A 112 20.58 -16.71 9.07
N ASP A 113 20.56 -17.38 7.91
CA ASP A 113 21.52 -18.39 7.52
C ASP A 113 22.08 -18.16 6.10
N GLU A 114 23.00 -19.02 5.68
CA GLU A 114 23.62 -18.95 4.36
C GLU A 114 22.63 -19.21 3.21
N ALA A 115 21.59 -20.04 3.43
CA ALA A 115 20.61 -20.38 2.40
C ALA A 115 19.70 -19.19 2.10
N ALA A 116 19.17 -18.56 3.15
CA ALA A 116 18.40 -17.32 3.08
C ALA A 116 19.22 -16.20 2.47
N LEU A 117 20.48 -16.04 2.87
CA LEU A 117 21.38 -15.02 2.32
C LEU A 117 21.59 -15.17 0.82
N VAL A 118 21.82 -16.39 0.32
CA VAL A 118 21.94 -16.65 -1.14
C VAL A 118 20.64 -16.33 -1.87
N ARG A 119 19.49 -16.70 -1.30
CA ARG A 119 18.17 -16.46 -1.90
C ARG A 119 17.82 -14.98 -1.95
N VAL A 120 17.95 -14.27 -0.84
CA VAL A 120 17.71 -12.82 -0.75
C VAL A 120 18.64 -12.08 -1.70
N ALA A 121 19.93 -12.43 -1.76
CA ALA A 121 20.85 -11.79 -2.71
C ALA A 121 20.41 -11.98 -4.18
N ALA A 122 19.84 -13.14 -4.53
CA ALA A 122 19.27 -13.37 -5.86
C ALA A 122 17.98 -12.56 -6.09
N HIS A 123 17.14 -12.37 -5.07
CA HIS A 123 15.94 -11.53 -5.16
C HIS A 123 16.29 -10.06 -5.33
N VAL A 124 17.28 -9.57 -4.58
CA VAL A 124 17.83 -8.22 -4.72
C VAL A 124 18.43 -7.99 -6.11
N ASP A 125 19.19 -8.95 -6.65
CA ASP A 125 19.73 -8.85 -8.01
C ASP A 125 18.61 -8.74 -9.06
N ARG A 126 17.54 -9.55 -8.94
CA ARG A 126 16.36 -9.45 -9.83
C ARG A 126 15.68 -8.08 -9.75
N LEU A 127 15.50 -7.55 -8.54
CA LEU A 127 14.95 -6.23 -8.31
C LEU A 127 15.82 -5.15 -8.98
N GLN A 128 17.12 -5.14 -8.71
CA GLN A 128 18.06 -4.17 -9.30
C GLN A 128 18.10 -4.26 -10.84
N GLN A 129 18.04 -5.47 -11.41
CA GLN A 129 17.98 -5.67 -12.85
C GLN A 129 16.68 -5.12 -13.46
N ALA A 130 15.54 -5.37 -12.83
CA ALA A 130 14.25 -4.87 -13.30
C ALA A 130 14.16 -3.34 -13.22
N LEU A 131 14.74 -2.72 -12.20
CA LEU A 131 14.74 -1.27 -12.02
C LEU A 131 15.89 -0.55 -12.75
N GLY A 132 16.93 -1.29 -13.16
CA GLY A 132 18.12 -0.74 -13.80
C GLY A 132 18.97 0.16 -12.89
N ARG A 133 18.92 -0.04 -11.56
CA ARG A 133 19.60 0.80 -10.56
C ARG A 133 19.93 0.05 -9.28
N GLN A 134 20.84 0.60 -8.49
CA GLN A 134 21.08 0.15 -7.12
C GLN A 134 19.87 0.50 -6.24
N VAL A 135 19.46 -0.44 -5.40
CA VAL A 135 18.39 -0.28 -4.40
C VAL A 135 18.98 -0.27 -3.00
N LEU A 136 18.21 0.25 -2.04
CA LEU A 136 18.53 0.21 -0.62
C LEU A 136 17.75 -0.92 0.04
N ILE A 137 18.39 -1.70 0.91
CA ILE A 137 17.73 -2.72 1.72
C ILE A 137 17.67 -2.26 3.16
N GLU A 138 16.48 -2.35 3.75
CA GLU A 138 16.20 -1.91 5.11
C GLU A 138 16.25 -3.05 6.14
N ASN A 139 16.78 -2.76 7.31
CA ASN A 139 16.75 -3.65 8.48
C ASN A 139 15.37 -3.63 9.16
N PRO A 140 14.68 -4.78 9.31
CA PRO A 140 13.35 -4.82 9.91
C PRO A 140 13.40 -4.76 11.43
N SER A 141 12.27 -4.42 12.05
CA SER A 141 12.01 -4.75 13.45
C SER A 141 11.72 -6.25 13.60
N THR A 142 12.34 -6.92 14.59
CA THR A 142 12.09 -8.34 14.86
C THR A 142 11.69 -8.58 16.32
N TYR A 143 10.68 -9.43 16.53
CA TYR A 143 10.11 -9.73 17.86
C TYR A 143 10.50 -11.10 18.39
N LEU A 144 10.89 -12.01 17.50
CA LEU A 144 11.21 -13.42 17.76
C LEU A 144 12.35 -13.87 16.85
N GLU A 145 13.02 -14.97 17.22
CA GLU A 145 14.10 -15.54 16.42
C GLU A 145 13.79 -16.99 16.04
N PHE A 146 14.42 -17.43 14.94
CA PHE A 146 14.47 -18.83 14.56
C PHE A 146 15.70 -19.51 15.14
N ASP A 147 15.53 -20.75 15.59
CA ASP A 147 16.64 -21.57 16.10
C ASP A 147 17.72 -21.85 15.06
N ALA A 148 17.31 -21.86 13.80
CA ALA A 148 18.18 -22.06 12.66
C ALA A 148 19.02 -20.81 12.28
N SER A 149 18.77 -19.64 12.87
CA SER A 149 19.58 -18.45 12.62
C SER A 149 20.97 -18.61 13.22
N VAL A 150 21.99 -18.45 12.39
CA VAL A 150 23.41 -18.61 12.75
C VAL A 150 24.24 -17.34 12.51
N LEU A 151 23.71 -16.39 11.76
CA LEU A 151 24.31 -15.07 11.52
C LEU A 151 23.58 -14.02 12.36
N ASP A 152 24.35 -13.05 12.88
CA ASP A 152 23.75 -11.83 13.40
C ASP A 152 23.21 -10.96 12.26
N GLU A 153 22.17 -10.17 12.51
CA GLU A 153 21.50 -9.35 11.50
C GLU A 153 22.45 -8.36 10.79
N GLY A 154 23.35 -7.72 11.54
CA GLY A 154 24.35 -6.82 10.99
C GLY A 154 25.37 -7.54 10.08
N GLU A 155 25.73 -8.78 10.41
CA GLU A 155 26.59 -9.62 9.57
C GLU A 155 25.87 -10.04 8.29
N PHE A 156 24.60 -10.44 8.42
CA PHE A 156 23.75 -10.79 7.29
C PHE A 156 23.64 -9.64 6.29
N LEU A 157 23.35 -8.42 6.75
CA LEU A 157 23.24 -7.22 5.90
C LEU A 157 24.58 -6.84 5.27
N ALA A 158 25.68 -6.86 6.02
CA ALA A 158 27.01 -6.56 5.49
C ALA A 158 27.39 -7.53 4.36
N GLU A 159 27.07 -8.82 4.54
CA GLU A 159 27.34 -9.85 3.54
C GLU A 159 26.37 -9.77 2.35
N LEU A 160 25.11 -9.40 2.57
CA LEU A 160 24.13 -9.14 1.51
C LEU A 160 24.61 -8.01 0.59
N VAL A 161 25.09 -6.89 1.17
CA VAL A 161 25.72 -5.78 0.43
C VAL A 161 26.89 -6.31 -0.40
N ARG A 162 27.79 -7.10 0.20
CA ARG A 162 28.97 -7.64 -0.48
C ARG A 162 28.60 -8.52 -1.69
N ARG A 163 27.51 -9.28 -1.60
CA ARG A 163 27.07 -10.26 -2.62
C ARG A 163 26.20 -9.66 -3.72
N SER A 164 25.33 -8.73 -3.38
CA SER A 164 24.33 -8.18 -4.31
C SER A 164 24.70 -6.79 -4.84
N GLY A 165 25.61 -6.09 -4.16
CA GLY A 165 25.94 -4.71 -4.45
C GLY A 165 24.82 -3.72 -4.13
N CYS A 166 23.79 -4.09 -3.35
CA CYS A 166 22.81 -3.13 -2.86
C CYS A 166 23.43 -2.13 -1.88
N ALA A 167 22.73 -1.02 -1.68
CA ALA A 167 22.96 -0.10 -0.57
C ALA A 167 22.03 -0.46 0.60
N LEU A 168 22.13 0.28 1.70
CA LEU A 168 21.31 0.10 2.90
C LEU A 168 20.52 1.37 3.22
N LEU A 169 19.28 1.17 3.62
CA LEU A 169 18.49 2.13 4.38
C LEU A 169 18.57 1.66 5.83
N LEU A 170 19.17 2.45 6.70
CA LEU A 170 19.36 2.08 8.11
C LEU A 170 18.25 2.71 8.93
N ASP A 171 17.25 1.91 9.30
CA ASP A 171 16.27 2.33 10.28
C ASP A 171 16.83 2.12 11.70
N LEU A 172 17.02 3.23 12.43
CA LEU A 172 17.55 3.20 13.79
C LEU A 172 16.49 2.94 14.85
N ASN A 173 15.22 3.16 14.55
CA ASN A 173 14.11 2.73 15.39
C ASN A 173 14.04 1.20 15.39
N ASN A 174 14.09 0.56 14.23
CA ASN A 174 14.09 -0.89 14.05
C ASN A 174 15.30 -1.54 14.72
N ALA A 175 16.50 -0.96 14.52
CA ALA A 175 17.70 -1.43 15.19
C ALA A 175 17.57 -1.35 16.73
N TRP A 176 16.92 -0.31 17.25
CA TRP A 176 16.67 -0.16 18.69
C TRP A 176 15.60 -1.14 19.21
N VAL A 177 14.47 -1.24 18.51
CA VAL A 177 13.37 -2.17 18.81
C VAL A 177 13.89 -3.61 18.84
N GLY A 178 14.57 -4.05 17.77
CA GLY A 178 15.18 -5.38 17.71
C GLY A 178 16.19 -5.61 18.83
N ALA A 179 17.04 -4.63 19.14
CA ALA A 179 18.01 -4.76 20.22
C ALA A 179 17.36 -4.95 21.59
N VAL A 180 16.35 -4.16 21.94
CA VAL A 180 15.60 -4.33 23.20
C VAL A 180 14.87 -5.67 23.21
N ASN A 181 14.21 -6.02 22.09
CA ASN A 181 13.42 -7.22 21.97
C ASN A 181 14.24 -8.50 22.04
N HIS A 182 15.55 -8.46 21.74
CA HIS A 182 16.45 -9.61 21.79
C HIS A 182 17.54 -9.52 22.87
N GLY A 183 17.50 -8.49 23.73
CA GLY A 183 18.51 -8.29 24.77
C GLY A 183 19.92 -8.02 24.22
N ARG A 184 20.02 -7.31 23.08
CA ARG A 184 21.27 -6.99 22.37
C ARG A 184 21.62 -5.50 22.44
N ASP A 185 22.80 -5.15 21.94
CA ASP A 185 23.23 -3.76 21.73
C ASP A 185 22.88 -3.29 20.31
N ALA A 186 22.03 -2.28 20.17
CA ALA A 186 21.69 -1.69 18.87
C ALA A 186 22.91 -1.16 18.12
N TRP A 187 23.94 -0.71 18.85
CA TRP A 187 25.19 -0.26 18.22
C TRP A 187 25.95 -1.39 17.54
N ALA A 188 25.81 -2.64 18.00
CA ALA A 188 26.51 -3.77 17.39
C ALA A 188 26.07 -3.95 15.92
N LEU A 189 24.77 -3.81 15.63
CA LEU A 189 24.24 -3.81 14.26
C LEU A 189 24.88 -2.68 13.45
N VAL A 190 24.79 -1.43 13.91
CA VAL A 190 25.33 -0.26 13.21
C VAL A 190 26.85 -0.37 12.97
N ALA A 191 27.59 -0.92 13.93
CA ALA A 191 29.03 -1.10 13.86
C ALA A 191 29.45 -2.17 12.84
N ALA A 192 28.61 -3.18 12.60
CA ALA A 192 28.87 -4.24 11.62
C ALA A 192 28.67 -3.76 10.17
N LEU A 193 27.83 -2.74 9.95
CA LEU A 193 27.50 -2.27 8.61
C LEU A 193 28.69 -1.57 7.92
N PRO A 194 28.88 -1.78 6.60
CA PRO A 194 29.87 -1.06 5.81
C PRO A 194 29.45 0.41 5.65
N PRO A 195 30.22 1.39 6.15
CA PRO A 195 29.77 2.79 6.22
C PRO A 195 29.40 3.42 4.87
N SER A 196 30.07 3.01 3.79
CA SER A 196 29.82 3.53 2.44
C SER A 196 28.55 2.98 1.79
N ALA A 197 27.94 1.93 2.35
CA ALA A 197 26.73 1.34 1.81
C ALA A 197 25.45 1.99 2.35
N VAL A 198 25.51 2.66 3.51
CA VAL A 198 24.34 3.31 4.11
C VAL A 198 24.01 4.59 3.34
N GLY A 199 22.94 4.54 2.55
CA GLY A 199 22.52 5.63 1.68
C GLY A 199 21.46 6.56 2.30
N GLU A 200 20.71 6.05 3.26
CA GLU A 200 19.61 6.71 3.94
C GLU A 200 19.46 6.19 5.38
N ILE A 201 18.96 7.03 6.29
CA ILE A 201 18.63 6.68 7.67
C ILE A 201 17.17 7.01 7.93
N HIS A 202 16.44 6.11 8.58
CA HIS A 202 15.10 6.39 9.10
C HIS A 202 15.12 6.54 10.62
N LEU A 203 14.21 7.40 11.10
CA LEU A 203 13.99 7.69 12.51
C LEU A 203 12.48 7.72 12.78
N ALA A 204 12.06 6.90 13.73
CA ALA A 204 10.70 6.84 14.22
C ALA A 204 10.67 6.63 15.74
N GLY A 205 9.46 6.52 16.28
CA GLY A 205 9.22 6.05 17.64
C GLY A 205 8.47 4.71 17.65
N PHE A 206 8.42 4.08 18.81
CA PHE A 206 7.80 2.79 19.06
C PHE A 206 6.72 2.87 20.15
N ALA A 207 5.90 1.82 20.24
CA ALA A 207 5.04 1.57 21.39
C ALA A 207 5.70 0.57 22.36
N GLU A 208 5.27 0.58 23.62
CA GLU A 208 5.77 -0.31 24.67
C GLU A 208 4.72 -1.34 25.06
N ASP A 209 5.17 -2.58 25.25
CA ASP A 209 4.41 -3.70 25.79
C ASP A 209 5.33 -4.59 26.65
N ARG A 210 4.84 -5.75 27.08
CA ARG A 210 5.58 -6.74 27.86
C ARG A 210 5.42 -8.15 27.29
N ASP A 211 6.50 -8.92 27.35
CA ASP A 211 6.43 -10.35 27.01
C ASP A 211 5.85 -11.20 28.15
N ALA A 212 5.76 -12.52 27.92
CA ALA A 212 5.19 -13.46 28.89
C ALA A 212 5.96 -13.51 30.23
N ALA A 213 7.22 -13.07 30.27
CA ALA A 213 8.04 -12.98 31.48
C ALA A 213 8.00 -11.58 32.11
N GLY A 214 7.23 -10.64 31.54
CA GLY A 214 7.13 -9.26 31.99
C GLY A 214 8.29 -8.36 31.55
N ALA A 215 9.20 -8.85 30.71
CA ALA A 215 10.30 -8.05 30.17
C ALA A 215 9.78 -7.07 29.09
N PRO A 216 10.46 -5.92 28.86
CA PRO A 216 10.06 -4.98 27.82
C PRO A 216 9.97 -5.64 26.44
N LEU A 217 8.88 -5.34 25.74
CA LEU A 217 8.65 -5.70 24.35
C LEU A 217 8.26 -4.41 23.61
N LEU A 218 9.12 -3.93 22.73
CA LEU A 218 8.83 -2.73 21.93
C LEU A 218 8.12 -3.15 20.65
N ILE A 219 7.06 -2.42 20.29
CA ILE A 219 6.27 -2.65 19.09
C ILE A 219 6.55 -1.53 18.11
N ASP A 220 6.97 -1.93 16.92
CA ASP A 220 7.25 -1.01 15.85
C ASP A 220 5.96 -0.59 15.14
N ASN A 221 5.37 0.50 15.62
CA ASN A 221 4.12 1.02 15.08
C ASN A 221 4.26 2.41 14.48
N HIS A 222 5.46 3.00 14.48
CA HIS A 222 5.73 4.36 14.00
C HIS A 222 4.64 5.36 14.39
N GLY A 223 4.15 5.29 15.63
CA GLY A 223 3.04 6.11 16.13
C GLY A 223 3.49 7.24 17.06
N SER A 224 4.66 7.07 17.69
CA SER A 224 5.15 7.96 18.74
C SER A 224 6.33 8.80 18.28
N ALA A 225 6.61 9.88 19.02
CA ALA A 225 7.76 10.76 18.76
C ALA A 225 9.07 9.96 18.78
N VAL A 226 10.07 10.41 18.02
CA VAL A 226 11.38 9.73 18.02
C VAL A 226 11.94 9.73 19.45
N ALA A 227 12.18 8.54 19.99
CA ALA A 227 12.55 8.38 21.37
C ALA A 227 14.00 8.86 21.64
N ASP A 228 14.25 9.40 22.84
CA ASP A 228 15.60 9.83 23.28
C ASP A 228 16.73 8.80 23.04
N PRO A 229 16.55 7.49 23.33
CA PRO A 229 17.58 6.51 23.00
C PRO A 229 17.86 6.39 21.50
N VAL A 230 16.84 6.54 20.65
CA VAL A 230 16.99 6.52 19.19
C VAL A 230 17.72 7.77 18.72
N TRP A 231 17.43 8.95 19.28
CA TRP A 231 18.22 10.17 19.03
C TRP A 231 19.68 10.06 19.46
N ALA A 232 19.95 9.37 20.57
CA ALA A 232 21.31 9.11 21.03
C ALA A 232 22.05 8.16 20.06
N LEU A 233 21.39 7.09 19.63
CA LEU A 233 21.90 6.16 18.62
C LEU A 233 22.19 6.90 17.30
N TYR A 234 21.26 7.73 16.83
CA TYR A 234 21.42 8.54 15.62
C TYR A 234 22.65 9.43 15.63
N ARG A 235 22.87 10.19 16.71
CA ARG A 235 24.07 11.04 16.84
C ARG A 235 25.35 10.22 16.81
N ARG A 236 25.37 9.05 17.46
CA ARG A 236 26.51 8.12 17.42
C ARG A 236 26.73 7.54 16.02
N THR A 237 25.65 7.21 15.31
CA THR A 237 25.68 6.71 13.93
C THR A 237 26.29 7.75 12.99
N LEU A 238 25.86 9.01 13.08
CA LEU A 238 26.42 10.10 12.28
C LEU A 238 27.92 10.32 12.53
N GLN A 239 28.40 10.14 13.76
CA GLN A 239 29.85 10.22 14.04
C GLN A 239 30.66 9.15 13.30
N ARG A 240 30.07 7.98 13.03
CA ARG A 240 30.69 6.88 12.29
C ARG A 240 30.55 7.05 10.77
N LEU A 241 29.36 7.39 10.30
CA LEU A 241 29.01 7.39 8.86
C LEU A 241 29.28 8.75 8.18
N GLY A 242 29.39 9.83 8.96
CA GLY A 242 29.26 11.19 8.47
C GLY A 242 27.79 11.56 8.24
N PRO A 243 27.51 12.71 7.58
CA PRO A 243 26.14 13.13 7.31
C PRO A 243 25.49 12.19 6.29
N VAL A 244 24.40 11.53 6.63
CA VAL A 244 23.61 10.68 5.72
C VAL A 244 22.20 11.28 5.60
N PRO A 245 21.56 11.31 4.41
CA PRO A 245 20.15 11.68 4.28
C PRO A 245 19.31 10.96 5.32
N THR A 246 18.52 11.71 6.08
CA THR A 246 17.76 11.17 7.21
C THR A 246 16.30 11.54 7.09
N LEU A 247 15.42 10.57 7.26
CA LEU A 247 13.97 10.72 7.20
C LEU A 247 13.36 10.59 8.60
N ILE A 248 12.32 11.39 8.88
CA ILE A 248 11.38 11.13 9.98
C ILE A 248 10.20 10.35 9.42
N GLU A 249 9.90 9.21 10.04
CA GLU A 249 8.75 8.37 9.70
C GLU A 249 7.65 8.45 10.77
N ARG A 250 6.39 8.44 10.30
CA ARG A 250 5.20 8.47 11.14
C ARG A 250 4.01 7.89 10.41
N ASP A 251 3.67 6.64 10.69
CA ASP A 251 2.60 5.90 9.98
C ASP A 251 1.29 5.88 10.74
N HIS A 252 1.36 5.84 12.07
CA HIS A 252 0.21 5.82 12.95
C HIS A 252 0.14 7.12 13.75
N GLU A 253 -1.07 7.46 14.21
CA GLU A 253 -1.32 8.67 15.04
C GLU A 253 -0.66 9.94 14.48
N VAL A 254 -0.72 10.09 13.15
CA VAL A 254 0.04 11.10 12.41
C VAL A 254 -0.28 12.52 12.93
N PRO A 255 0.69 13.22 13.54
CA PRO A 255 0.45 14.49 14.19
C PRO A 255 0.35 15.64 13.16
N PRO A 256 -0.01 16.85 13.60
CA PRO A 256 0.08 18.04 12.76
C PRO A 256 1.50 18.24 12.19
N LEU A 257 1.60 18.76 10.96
CA LEU A 257 2.88 18.95 10.26
C LEU A 257 3.91 19.75 11.06
N ALA A 258 3.47 20.71 11.89
CA ALA A 258 4.35 21.50 12.74
C ALA A 258 5.16 20.66 13.75
N VAL A 259 4.60 19.55 14.25
CA VAL A 259 5.29 18.62 15.16
C VAL A 259 6.42 17.92 14.42
N LEU A 260 6.13 17.39 13.22
CA LEU A 260 7.12 16.71 12.37
C LEU A 260 8.21 17.69 11.92
N ALA A 261 7.84 18.94 11.62
CA ALA A 261 8.80 20.00 11.29
C ALA A 261 9.79 20.28 12.43
N ALA A 262 9.37 20.16 13.69
CA ALA A 262 10.25 20.31 14.83
C ALA A 262 11.26 19.15 14.95
N GLU A 263 10.85 17.91 14.71
CA GLU A 263 11.76 16.75 14.64
C GLU A 263 12.74 16.88 13.46
N LEU A 264 12.28 17.32 12.29
CA LEU A 264 13.15 17.62 11.15
C LEU A 264 14.19 18.70 11.45
N ALA A 265 13.85 19.71 12.26
CA ALA A 265 14.82 20.71 12.68
C ALA A 265 15.94 20.10 13.55
N GLN A 266 15.64 19.06 14.33
CA GLN A 266 16.65 18.32 15.10
C GLN A 266 17.56 17.50 14.17
N VAL A 267 16.99 16.81 13.18
CA VAL A 267 17.75 16.11 12.12
C VAL A 267 18.71 17.07 11.43
N ARG A 268 18.22 18.23 10.99
CA ARG A 268 19.04 19.25 10.32
C ARG A 268 20.20 19.73 11.19
N ARG A 269 19.96 19.95 12.48
CA ARG A 269 21.00 20.35 13.42
C ARG A 269 22.08 19.28 13.55
N ALA A 270 21.69 18.02 13.76
CA ALA A 270 22.63 16.91 13.87
C ALA A 270 23.47 16.72 12.58
N LEU A 271 22.85 16.83 11.40
CA LEU A 271 23.55 16.76 10.11
C LEU A 271 24.53 17.93 9.91
N ALA A 272 24.17 19.14 10.36
CA ALA A 272 25.02 20.32 10.27
C ALA A 272 26.24 20.24 11.21
N GLU A 273 26.05 19.71 12.41
CA GLU A 273 27.11 19.49 13.41
C GLU A 273 28.06 18.34 13.02
N THR A 274 27.62 17.45 12.13
CA THR A 274 28.43 16.30 11.69
C THR A 274 29.45 16.69 10.62
N PRO A 275 30.75 16.46 10.85
CA PRO A 275 31.79 16.67 9.85
C PRO A 275 31.58 15.77 8.64
N ALA A 276 31.96 16.23 7.45
CA ALA A 276 31.92 15.37 6.28
C ALA A 276 32.89 14.19 6.45
N ALA A 277 32.42 12.96 6.21
CA ALA A 277 33.27 11.79 6.24
C ALA A 277 34.36 11.87 5.15
N ALA A 278 35.57 11.38 5.48
CA ALA A 278 36.60 11.15 4.48
C ALA A 278 36.12 10.11 3.47
N ALA A 279 36.40 10.32 2.18
CA ALA A 279 36.02 9.38 1.14
C ALA A 279 36.79 8.06 1.33
N VAL A 280 36.10 7.02 1.79
CA VAL A 280 36.64 5.65 1.82
C VAL A 280 36.23 4.98 0.51
N GLY A 281 37.20 4.44 -0.22
CA GLY A 281 36.95 3.77 -1.50
C GLY A 281 35.98 2.60 -1.34
N ALA A 282 34.96 2.55 -2.21
CA ALA A 282 34.06 1.42 -2.27
C ALA A 282 34.78 0.23 -2.92
N ASP A 283 34.69 -0.94 -2.30
CA ASP A 283 35.21 -2.17 -2.90
C ASP A 283 34.27 -2.62 -4.03
N ALA A 284 34.83 -3.16 -5.12
CA ALA A 284 34.03 -3.48 -6.30
C ALA A 284 33.09 -4.68 -6.03
N PRO A 285 31.81 -4.60 -6.44
CA PRO A 285 30.87 -5.70 -6.26
C PRO A 285 31.32 -6.94 -7.06
N ARG A 286 31.30 -8.11 -6.43
CA ARG A 286 31.54 -9.40 -7.11
C ARG A 286 30.21 -10.01 -7.52
N ARG A 287 30.04 -10.28 -8.83
CA ARG A 287 28.88 -10.99 -9.38
C ARG A 287 28.79 -12.41 -8.81
N LEU A 288 27.60 -12.78 -8.36
CA LEU A 288 27.27 -14.15 -7.95
C LEU A 288 27.18 -15.07 -9.17
N SER A 289 27.72 -16.29 -9.04
CA SER A 289 27.66 -17.35 -10.06
C SER A 289 27.17 -18.70 -9.52
N ARG A 290 26.63 -18.74 -8.30
CA ARG A 290 26.12 -19.99 -7.69
C ARG A 290 24.59 -19.95 -7.53
N PRO A 291 23.87 -20.98 -8.02
CA PRO A 291 22.45 -21.13 -7.73
C PRO A 291 22.23 -21.44 -6.24
N ALA A 292 21.08 -21.02 -5.71
CA ALA A 292 20.67 -21.32 -4.34
C ALA A 292 20.57 -22.84 -4.12
N PRO A 293 21.02 -23.36 -2.95
CA PRO A 293 20.74 -24.74 -2.58
C PRO A 293 19.22 -24.95 -2.43
N ALA A 294 18.75 -26.17 -2.68
CA ALA A 294 17.35 -26.54 -2.46
C ALA A 294 17.02 -26.46 -0.96
N ALA A 295 15.86 -25.87 -0.63
CA ALA A 295 15.37 -25.69 0.73
C ALA A 295 15.15 -27.05 1.43
N ALA A 296 15.83 -27.26 2.56
CA ALA A 296 15.49 -28.31 3.50
C ALA A 296 14.76 -27.65 4.68
N ASP A 297 13.59 -28.21 5.05
CA ASP A 297 12.78 -27.91 6.25
C ASP A 297 12.76 -26.45 6.71
N GLU A 298 12.38 -25.55 5.80
CA GLU A 298 12.32 -24.12 6.09
C GLU A 298 11.06 -23.78 6.91
N PRO A 299 11.15 -23.02 8.01
CA PRO A 299 10.04 -22.85 8.97
C PRO A 299 8.92 -21.90 8.46
N LEU A 300 9.14 -21.20 7.36
CA LEU A 300 8.25 -20.19 6.81
C LEU A 300 6.81 -20.68 6.50
N PRO A 301 6.56 -21.87 5.93
CA PRO A 301 5.20 -22.36 5.69
C PRO A 301 4.41 -22.57 6.99
N ALA A 302 5.06 -23.12 8.03
CA ALA A 302 4.43 -23.29 9.34
C ALA A 302 4.17 -21.94 10.02
N PHE A 303 5.09 -20.99 9.87
CA PHE A 303 4.91 -19.61 10.32
C PHE A 303 3.71 -18.93 9.63
N ALA A 304 3.65 -19.00 8.30
CA ALA A 304 2.56 -18.43 7.51
C ALA A 304 1.20 -19.01 7.91
N ALA A 305 1.10 -20.33 8.09
CA ALA A 305 -0.12 -20.98 8.56
C ALA A 305 -0.52 -20.48 9.96
N ALA A 306 0.45 -20.30 10.87
CA ALA A 306 0.20 -19.82 12.22
C ALA A 306 -0.26 -18.35 12.26
N LEU A 307 -0.01 -17.54 11.24
CA LEU A 307 -0.51 -16.15 11.18
C LEU A 307 -2.01 -16.07 10.85
N LEU A 308 -2.55 -17.04 10.10
CA LEU A 308 -3.95 -17.05 9.67
C LEU A 308 -4.92 -17.47 10.77
N ASP A 309 -4.44 -18.31 11.69
CA ASP A 309 -5.23 -18.85 12.81
C ASP A 309 -4.64 -18.40 14.16
N PRO A 310 -5.34 -17.49 14.88
CA PRO A 310 -4.92 -17.07 16.22
C PRO A 310 -4.84 -18.22 17.23
N ALA A 311 -5.60 -19.30 17.02
CA ALA A 311 -5.60 -20.48 17.90
C ALA A 311 -4.51 -21.50 17.53
N ALA A 312 -3.81 -21.33 16.40
CA ALA A 312 -2.75 -22.24 16.01
C ALA A 312 -1.62 -22.22 17.04
N ALA A 313 -1.04 -23.39 17.29
CA ALA A 313 0.14 -23.53 18.13
C ALA A 313 1.33 -22.75 17.55
N VAL A 314 2.26 -22.37 18.42
CA VAL A 314 3.53 -21.77 18.01
C VAL A 314 4.31 -22.78 17.14
N PRO A 315 4.74 -22.39 15.92
CA PRO A 315 5.58 -23.24 15.10
C PRO A 315 6.87 -23.65 15.82
N PRO A 316 7.37 -24.89 15.62
CA PRO A 316 8.63 -25.33 16.21
C PRO A 316 9.80 -24.49 15.68
N GLY A 317 10.83 -24.34 16.50
CA GLY A 317 12.04 -23.59 16.14
C GLY A 317 11.92 -22.07 16.31
N LEU A 318 10.85 -21.57 16.93
CA LEU A 318 10.77 -20.17 17.37
C LEU A 318 11.21 -20.04 18.82
N ARG A 319 12.02 -19.02 19.11
CA ARG A 319 12.49 -18.72 20.47
C ARG A 319 12.39 -17.23 20.81
N ALA A 320 12.26 -16.96 22.10
CA ALA A 320 12.54 -15.66 22.70
C ALA A 320 13.93 -15.70 23.35
N TRP A 321 14.69 -14.61 23.25
CA TRP A 321 16.07 -14.52 23.78
C TRP A 321 16.17 -14.82 25.29
N ASN A 322 15.12 -14.52 26.06
CA ASN A 322 15.05 -14.71 27.50
C ASN A 322 14.36 -16.02 27.93
N GLY A 323 13.99 -16.88 26.97
CA GLY A 323 13.27 -18.13 27.24
C GLY A 323 11.80 -17.98 27.63
N SER A 324 11.22 -16.78 27.48
CA SER A 324 9.77 -16.57 27.63
C SER A 324 8.97 -17.27 26.53
N ASP A 325 7.67 -17.48 26.77
CA ASP A 325 6.77 -18.10 25.79
C ASP A 325 6.75 -17.30 24.46
N PRO A 326 7.21 -17.88 23.34
CA PRO A 326 7.21 -17.19 22.05
C PRO A 326 5.82 -16.84 21.52
N ALA A 327 4.74 -17.42 22.09
CA ALA A 327 3.37 -17.14 21.68
C ALA A 327 3.02 -15.64 21.77
N VAL A 328 3.50 -14.94 22.81
CA VAL A 328 3.24 -13.49 22.98
C VAL A 328 3.92 -12.68 21.88
N ARG A 329 5.14 -13.04 21.50
CA ARG A 329 5.90 -12.37 20.43
C ARG A 329 5.35 -12.70 19.04
N LEU A 330 4.92 -13.94 18.81
CA LEU A 330 4.19 -14.33 17.59
C LEU A 330 2.84 -13.60 17.47
N ALA A 331 2.17 -13.35 18.59
CA ALA A 331 0.91 -12.61 18.60
C ALA A 331 1.06 -11.18 18.05
N VAL A 332 2.24 -10.56 18.15
CA VAL A 332 2.52 -9.25 17.52
C VAL A 332 2.29 -9.33 16.02
N HIS A 333 2.92 -10.29 15.32
CA HIS A 333 2.73 -10.48 13.88
C HIS A 333 1.28 -10.82 13.51
N ARG A 334 0.62 -11.69 14.29
CA ARG A 334 -0.81 -12.02 14.09
C ARG A 334 -1.69 -10.77 14.17
N ASN A 335 -1.44 -9.94 15.18
CA ASN A 335 -2.19 -8.72 15.42
C ASN A 335 -1.90 -7.67 14.34
N ASN A 336 -0.65 -7.52 13.90
CA ASN A 336 -0.27 -6.62 12.82
C ASN A 336 -0.98 -6.99 11.51
N VAL A 337 -0.92 -8.26 11.11
CA VAL A 337 -1.60 -8.77 9.92
C VAL A 337 -3.11 -8.53 10.00
N ALA A 338 -3.73 -8.89 11.13
CA ALA A 338 -5.16 -8.71 11.35
C ALA A 338 -5.56 -7.21 11.30
N ALA A 339 -4.83 -6.36 12.01
CA ALA A 339 -5.09 -4.92 12.07
C ALA A 339 -4.91 -4.25 10.71
N ALA A 340 -3.91 -4.65 9.93
CA ALA A 340 -3.68 -4.13 8.59
C ALA A 340 -4.81 -4.52 7.62
N TRP A 341 -5.30 -5.77 7.66
CA TRP A 341 -6.48 -6.19 6.89
C TRP A 341 -7.73 -5.38 7.24
N VAL A 342 -8.01 -5.24 8.54
CA VAL A 342 -9.16 -4.46 9.01
C VAL A 342 -9.05 -3.01 8.57
N ARG A 343 -7.89 -2.38 8.76
CA ARG A 343 -7.66 -0.96 8.42
C ARG A 343 -7.84 -0.70 6.92
N ALA A 344 -7.24 -1.54 6.08
CA ALA A 344 -7.32 -1.39 4.63
C ALA A 344 -8.76 -1.51 4.12
N LEU A 345 -9.57 -2.42 4.67
CA LEU A 345 -10.99 -2.50 4.36
C LEU A 345 -11.75 -1.32 4.97
N ALA A 346 -11.47 -0.91 6.21
CA ALA A 346 -12.16 0.21 6.84
C ALA A 346 -12.04 1.52 6.04
N ASP A 347 -10.87 1.78 5.44
CA ASP A 347 -10.63 2.95 4.60
C ASP A 347 -11.45 2.92 3.28
N GLY A 348 -11.74 1.73 2.76
CA GLY A 348 -12.51 1.53 1.53
C GLY A 348 -14.03 1.41 1.73
N PHE A 349 -14.47 1.10 2.95
CA PHE A 349 -15.88 0.82 3.29
C PHE A 349 -16.39 1.63 4.51
N PRO A 350 -16.21 2.97 4.54
CA PRO A 350 -16.52 3.79 5.71
C PRO A 350 -18.01 3.80 6.07
N VAL A 351 -18.92 3.81 5.08
CA VAL A 351 -20.36 3.80 5.33
C VAL A 351 -20.79 2.45 5.88
N LEU A 352 -20.32 1.34 5.29
CA LEU A 352 -20.56 0.02 5.83
C LEU A 352 -20.08 -0.10 7.28
N ARG A 353 -18.87 0.38 7.60
CA ARG A 353 -18.35 0.39 8.98
C ARG A 353 -19.23 1.19 9.93
N ARG A 354 -19.73 2.36 9.49
CA ARG A 354 -20.68 3.18 10.27
C ARG A 354 -22.02 2.46 10.50
N LEU A 355 -22.52 1.72 9.50
CA LEU A 355 -23.79 1.00 9.55
C LEU A 355 -23.77 -0.19 10.52
N VAL A 356 -22.71 -1.01 10.48
CA VAL A 356 -22.63 -2.23 11.30
C VAL A 356 -21.92 -2.01 12.64
N GLY A 357 -21.19 -0.89 12.79
CA GLY A 357 -20.33 -0.60 13.92
C GLY A 357 -18.98 -1.30 13.85
N GLU A 358 -17.98 -0.77 14.58
CA GLU A 358 -16.58 -1.20 14.46
C GLU A 358 -16.38 -2.69 14.76
N ALA A 359 -16.89 -3.19 15.88
CA ALA A 359 -16.69 -4.59 16.27
C ALA A 359 -17.28 -5.60 15.25
N CYS A 360 -18.44 -5.27 14.67
CA CYS A 360 -19.05 -6.11 13.64
C CYS A 360 -18.26 -6.03 12.33
N PHE A 361 -17.84 -4.82 11.95
CA PHE A 361 -17.02 -4.60 10.75
C PHE A 361 -15.71 -5.36 10.83
N ASP A 362 -14.98 -5.27 11.95
CA ASP A 362 -13.71 -5.96 12.16
C ASP A 362 -13.88 -7.47 12.02
N THR A 363 -14.96 -8.02 12.57
CA THR A 363 -15.28 -9.45 12.45
C THR A 363 -15.56 -9.84 10.99
N LEU A 364 -16.33 -9.04 10.25
CA LEU A 364 -16.61 -9.28 8.83
C LEU A 364 -15.34 -9.17 7.98
N ALA A 365 -14.52 -8.15 8.22
CA ALA A 365 -13.25 -7.90 7.53
C ALA A 365 -12.26 -9.05 7.73
N LEU A 366 -12.06 -9.51 8.97
CA LEU A 366 -11.21 -10.66 9.28
C LEU A 366 -11.77 -11.96 8.71
N THR A 367 -13.08 -12.14 8.74
CA THR A 367 -13.73 -13.30 8.11
C THR A 367 -13.47 -13.31 6.61
N HIS A 368 -13.62 -12.16 5.94
CA HIS A 368 -13.34 -12.03 4.52
C HIS A 368 -11.87 -12.32 4.21
N ALA A 369 -10.92 -11.65 4.89
CA ALA A 369 -9.49 -11.82 4.64
C ALA A 369 -8.98 -13.25 4.89
N ARG A 370 -9.60 -14.01 5.81
CA ARG A 370 -9.26 -15.43 6.03
C ARG A 370 -9.79 -16.36 4.94
N HIS A 371 -10.95 -16.06 4.34
CA HIS A 371 -11.55 -16.89 3.30
C HIS A 371 -11.04 -16.52 1.90
N GLU A 372 -10.79 -15.24 1.68
CA GLU A 372 -10.35 -14.65 0.41
C GLU A 372 -9.22 -13.66 0.72
N PRO A 373 -8.02 -14.17 1.05
CA PRO A 373 -6.89 -13.32 1.37
C PRO A 373 -6.53 -12.42 0.20
N PRO A 374 -5.99 -11.21 0.46
CA PRO A 374 -5.62 -10.32 -0.62
C PRO A 374 -4.60 -10.96 -1.57
N PRO A 375 -4.77 -10.78 -2.89
CA PRO A 375 -3.91 -11.41 -3.90
C PRO A 375 -2.51 -10.78 -3.96
N GLY A 376 -2.31 -9.64 -3.31
CA GLY A 376 -1.04 -8.91 -3.29
C GLY A 376 -1.08 -7.70 -2.35
N PRO A 377 0.04 -6.97 -2.24
CA PRO A 377 0.25 -5.94 -1.21
C PRO A 377 -0.39 -4.59 -1.55
N VAL A 378 -0.95 -4.42 -2.75
CA VAL A 378 -1.55 -3.15 -3.16
C VAL A 378 -2.97 -3.04 -2.59
N LEU A 379 -3.10 -2.23 -1.53
CA LEU A 379 -4.33 -2.08 -0.75
C LEU A 379 -5.56 -1.70 -1.59
N GLY A 380 -5.37 -0.97 -2.69
CA GLY A 380 -6.45 -0.59 -3.61
C GLY A 380 -7.15 -1.80 -4.25
N ASP A 381 -6.46 -2.94 -4.34
CA ASP A 381 -6.98 -4.17 -4.92
C ASP A 381 -7.82 -4.97 -3.91
N TRP A 382 -7.87 -4.54 -2.64
CA TRP A 382 -8.50 -5.28 -1.55
C TRP A 382 -10.01 -4.98 -1.44
N GLY A 383 -10.78 -5.95 -0.96
CA GLY A 383 -12.24 -5.83 -0.76
C GLY A 383 -13.08 -6.31 -1.95
N ASP A 384 -12.45 -6.80 -3.01
CA ASP A 384 -13.14 -7.64 -3.98
C ASP A 384 -13.73 -8.86 -3.27
N GLY A 385 -14.99 -9.22 -3.56
CA GLY A 385 -15.67 -10.33 -2.89
C GLY A 385 -16.25 -10.00 -1.50
N PHE A 386 -15.96 -8.83 -0.91
CA PHE A 386 -16.43 -8.50 0.45
C PHE A 386 -17.96 -8.50 0.57
N ALA A 387 -18.67 -7.96 -0.44
CA ALA A 387 -20.13 -8.04 -0.51
C ALA A 387 -20.66 -9.48 -0.52
N ALA A 388 -19.95 -10.41 -1.17
CA ALA A 388 -20.33 -11.82 -1.17
C ALA A 388 -20.09 -12.46 0.21
N THR A 389 -19.05 -12.05 0.93
CA THR A 389 -18.83 -12.45 2.33
C THR A 389 -19.99 -11.99 3.22
N ILE A 390 -20.43 -10.74 3.08
CA ILE A 390 -21.58 -10.20 3.84
C ILE A 390 -22.85 -11.02 3.56
N ARG A 391 -23.12 -11.35 2.28
CA ARG A 391 -24.28 -12.19 1.91
C ARG A 391 -24.26 -13.60 2.52
N ARG A 392 -23.07 -14.16 2.78
CA ARG A 392 -22.90 -15.49 3.41
C ARG A 392 -22.94 -15.45 4.94
N CYS A 393 -22.85 -14.26 5.53
CA CYS A 393 -22.83 -14.09 6.97
C CYS A 393 -24.26 -14.21 7.52
N GLU A 394 -24.55 -15.29 8.24
CA GLU A 394 -25.90 -15.59 8.74
C GLU A 394 -26.54 -14.42 9.53
N PRO A 395 -25.84 -13.75 10.47
CA PRO A 395 -26.38 -12.57 11.16
C PRO A 395 -26.80 -11.42 10.22
N MET A 396 -26.27 -11.35 9.00
CA MET A 396 -26.53 -10.28 8.03
C MET A 396 -27.69 -10.59 7.07
N HIS A 397 -28.24 -11.81 7.08
CA HIS A 397 -29.30 -12.21 6.13
C HIS A 397 -30.57 -11.34 6.21
N GLY A 398 -30.86 -10.76 7.38
CA GLY A 398 -31.99 -9.83 7.56
C GLY A 398 -31.76 -8.42 7.01
N LEU A 399 -30.54 -8.12 6.52
CA LEU A 399 -30.11 -6.80 6.07
C LEU A 399 -29.44 -6.90 4.68
N PRO A 400 -30.15 -7.38 3.64
CA PRO A 400 -29.56 -7.67 2.33
C PRO A 400 -28.93 -6.45 1.64
N TRP A 401 -29.43 -5.25 1.94
CA TRP A 401 -28.89 -3.97 1.45
C TRP A 401 -27.47 -3.67 1.94
N LEU A 402 -26.97 -4.29 3.03
CA LEU A 402 -25.58 -4.09 3.49
C LEU A 402 -24.57 -4.55 2.45
N ALA A 403 -24.83 -5.70 1.80
CA ALA A 403 -23.97 -6.22 0.75
C ALA A 403 -23.98 -5.31 -0.49
N GLU A 404 -25.11 -4.66 -0.78
CA GLU A 404 -25.24 -3.74 -1.90
C GLU A 404 -24.55 -2.40 -1.63
N VAL A 405 -24.62 -1.88 -0.39
CA VAL A 405 -23.80 -0.74 0.04
C VAL A 405 -22.31 -1.05 -0.09
N ALA A 406 -21.88 -2.25 0.30
CA ALA A 406 -20.51 -2.70 0.08
C ALA A 406 -20.12 -2.73 -1.41
N GLN A 407 -21.01 -3.19 -2.30
CA GLN A 407 -20.77 -3.16 -3.75
C GLN A 407 -20.59 -1.72 -4.26
N LEU A 408 -21.42 -0.79 -3.78
CA LEU A 408 -21.32 0.62 -4.13
C LEU A 408 -20.00 1.25 -3.68
N GLU A 409 -19.60 1.04 -2.42
CA GLU A 409 -18.33 1.56 -1.90
C GLU A 409 -17.12 0.96 -2.64
N ARG A 410 -17.16 -0.33 -2.95
CA ARG A 410 -16.10 -0.97 -3.75
C ARG A 410 -16.00 -0.37 -5.15
N ALA A 411 -17.12 -0.09 -5.80
CA ALA A 411 -17.13 0.61 -7.08
C ALA A 411 -16.51 2.01 -6.97
N ARG A 412 -16.76 2.74 -5.88
CA ARG A 412 -16.15 4.06 -5.63
C ARG A 412 -14.64 3.97 -5.46
N VAL A 413 -14.12 2.98 -4.72
CA VAL A 413 -12.68 2.73 -4.60
C VAL A 413 -12.06 2.48 -5.97
N ARG A 414 -12.66 1.59 -6.79
CA ARG A 414 -12.18 1.32 -8.15
C ARG A 414 -12.19 2.58 -9.03
N ALA A 415 -13.25 3.40 -8.96
CA ALA A 415 -13.34 4.65 -9.71
C ALA A 415 -12.22 5.64 -9.36
N ALA A 416 -11.84 5.71 -8.08
CA ALA A 416 -10.78 6.59 -7.59
C ALA A 416 -9.39 6.19 -8.12
N LEU A 417 -9.16 4.89 -8.31
CA LEU A 417 -7.86 4.33 -8.71
C LEU A 417 -7.76 4.03 -10.22
N ALA A 418 -8.88 4.10 -10.94
CA ALA A 418 -8.95 3.84 -12.37
C ALA A 418 -8.06 4.79 -13.19
N ALA A 419 -7.59 4.27 -14.33
CA ALA A 419 -6.80 5.00 -15.31
C ALA A 419 -7.42 6.36 -15.65
N ASP A 420 -6.56 7.36 -15.85
CA ASP A 420 -6.98 8.65 -16.39
C ASP A 420 -7.30 8.54 -17.88
N ALA A 421 -8.38 9.19 -18.31
CA ALA A 421 -8.72 9.31 -19.72
C ALA A 421 -9.26 10.72 -20.03
N ALA A 422 -8.80 11.31 -21.13
CA ALA A 422 -9.26 12.62 -21.55
C ALA A 422 -10.69 12.51 -22.13
N PRO A 423 -11.64 13.35 -21.68
CA PRO A 423 -12.98 13.37 -22.25
C PRO A 423 -12.96 13.76 -23.74
N LEU A 424 -13.89 13.20 -24.50
CA LEU A 424 -14.06 13.54 -25.91
C LEU A 424 -14.49 15.01 -26.05
N ALA A 425 -13.79 15.77 -26.90
CA ALA A 425 -14.09 17.18 -27.09
C ALA A 425 -15.51 17.39 -27.63
N THR A 426 -16.19 18.44 -27.16
CA THR A 426 -17.58 18.76 -27.55
C THR A 426 -17.77 18.83 -29.07
N ALA A 427 -16.79 19.41 -29.80
CA ALA A 427 -16.83 19.50 -31.25
C ALA A 427 -16.82 18.12 -31.94
N ALA A 428 -16.07 17.15 -31.39
CA ALA A 428 -16.04 15.79 -31.92
C ALA A 428 -17.37 15.06 -31.66
N VAL A 429 -17.95 15.23 -30.48
CA VAL A 429 -19.29 14.72 -30.17
C VAL A 429 -20.33 15.30 -31.15
N GLN A 430 -20.31 16.61 -31.38
CA GLN A 430 -21.22 17.28 -32.32
C GLN A 430 -21.06 16.75 -33.75
N ALA A 431 -19.83 16.51 -34.20
CA ALA A 431 -19.57 15.95 -35.52
C ALA A 431 -20.19 14.55 -35.68
N HIS A 432 -20.13 13.70 -34.65
CA HIS A 432 -20.78 12.38 -34.71
C HIS A 432 -22.31 12.48 -34.66
N LEU A 433 -22.86 13.37 -33.84
CA LEU A 433 -24.31 13.59 -33.75
C LEU A 433 -24.91 14.18 -35.03
N ALA A 434 -24.10 14.82 -35.88
CA ALA A 434 -24.54 15.31 -37.20
C ALA A 434 -24.84 14.19 -38.21
N HIS A 435 -24.47 12.94 -37.91
CA HIS A 435 -24.66 11.75 -38.74
C HIS A 435 -25.53 10.70 -38.03
N PRO A 436 -26.83 10.98 -37.81
CA PRO A 436 -27.72 10.12 -37.03
C PRO A 436 -27.83 8.68 -37.57
N GLU A 437 -27.64 8.49 -38.87
CA GLU A 437 -27.65 7.20 -39.56
C GLU A 437 -26.59 6.22 -39.04
N HIS A 438 -25.47 6.73 -38.51
CA HIS A 438 -24.38 5.90 -38.00
C HIS A 438 -24.48 5.62 -36.49
N LEU A 439 -25.35 6.35 -35.76
CA LEU A 439 -25.45 6.23 -34.31
C LEU A 439 -25.76 4.81 -33.82
N PRO A 440 -26.66 4.02 -34.44
CA PRO A 440 -26.95 2.67 -33.94
C PRO A 440 -25.74 1.74 -33.92
N GLY A 441 -24.81 1.90 -34.88
CA GLY A 441 -23.59 1.10 -34.99
C GLY A 441 -22.38 1.66 -34.23
N ALA A 442 -22.48 2.90 -33.75
CA ALA A 442 -21.41 3.57 -33.02
C ALA A 442 -21.06 2.86 -31.71
N ARG A 443 -19.77 2.83 -31.37
CA ARG A 443 -19.28 2.35 -30.06
C ARG A 443 -18.70 3.51 -29.28
N LEU A 444 -19.26 3.74 -28.11
CA LEU A 444 -18.73 4.71 -27.16
C LEU A 444 -17.69 4.03 -26.27
N GLN A 445 -16.55 4.68 -26.09
CA GLN A 445 -15.60 4.32 -25.04
C GLN A 445 -15.90 5.18 -23.84
N LEU A 446 -16.29 4.55 -22.74
CA LEU A 446 -16.56 5.24 -21.48
C LEU A 446 -15.27 5.40 -20.67
N HIS A 447 -15.25 6.41 -19.80
CA HIS A 447 -14.14 6.64 -18.89
C HIS A 447 -13.90 5.37 -18.04
N PRO A 448 -12.66 4.89 -17.87
CA PRO A 448 -12.35 3.66 -17.13
C PRO A 448 -12.86 3.60 -15.68
N SER A 449 -13.21 4.76 -15.11
CA SER A 449 -13.77 4.87 -13.76
C SER A 449 -15.27 4.59 -13.68
N LEU A 450 -15.98 4.55 -14.83
CA LEU A 450 -17.43 4.40 -14.84
C LEU A 450 -17.83 2.96 -14.50
N ALA A 451 -18.63 2.81 -13.46
CA ALA A 451 -19.34 1.60 -13.10
C ALA A 451 -20.86 1.87 -13.08
N ALA A 452 -21.63 0.99 -13.70
CA ALA A 452 -23.09 1.01 -13.62
C ALA A 452 -23.57 -0.12 -12.72
N LEU A 453 -24.42 0.20 -11.74
CA LEU A 453 -24.85 -0.71 -10.68
C LEU A 453 -26.37 -0.71 -10.59
N CYS A 454 -26.95 -1.90 -10.43
CA CYS A 454 -28.36 -2.09 -10.12
C CYS A 454 -28.44 -2.88 -8.80
N PHE A 455 -29.40 -2.49 -7.96
CA PHE A 455 -29.61 -3.02 -6.62
C PHE A 455 -31.07 -3.42 -6.45
N ASP A 456 -31.33 -4.46 -5.66
CA ASP A 456 -32.69 -4.89 -5.36
C ASP A 456 -33.29 -4.05 -4.20
N HIS A 457 -32.44 -3.33 -3.46
CA HIS A 457 -32.78 -2.54 -2.29
C HIS A 457 -32.24 -1.10 -2.38
N ALA A 458 -32.58 -0.29 -1.37
CA ALA A 458 -32.33 1.14 -1.36
C ALA A 458 -30.87 1.52 -1.02
N ALA A 459 -29.89 0.81 -1.58
CA ALA A 459 -28.48 0.93 -1.25
C ALA A 459 -27.89 2.32 -1.58
N VAL A 460 -28.36 2.96 -2.66
CA VAL A 460 -27.91 4.30 -3.08
C VAL A 460 -28.42 5.35 -2.09
N SER A 461 -29.71 5.28 -1.74
CA SER A 461 -30.31 6.18 -0.75
C SER A 461 -29.68 5.99 0.63
N ILE A 462 -29.44 4.75 1.05
CA ILE A 462 -28.77 4.46 2.33
C ILE A 462 -27.37 5.04 2.33
N TRP A 463 -26.58 4.80 1.29
CA TRP A 463 -25.23 5.34 1.20
C TRP A 463 -25.22 6.88 1.18
N ALA A 464 -26.12 7.49 0.41
CA ALA A 464 -26.24 8.94 0.30
C ALA A 464 -26.59 9.60 1.64
N ALA A 465 -27.48 8.99 2.42
CA ALA A 465 -27.85 9.46 3.75
C ALA A 465 -26.66 9.51 4.73
N HIS A 466 -25.63 8.69 4.51
CA HIS A 466 -24.44 8.60 5.36
C HIS A 466 -23.28 9.51 4.92
N GLN A 467 -23.47 10.36 3.90
CA GLN A 467 -22.45 11.33 3.48
C GLN A 467 -22.43 12.59 4.36
N GLY A 468 -23.53 12.86 5.09
CA GLY A 468 -23.63 13.94 6.06
C GLY A 468 -23.38 13.49 7.51
N ASP A 469 -23.23 14.47 8.40
CA ASP A 469 -23.09 14.21 9.83
C ASP A 469 -24.40 13.68 10.44
N GLU A 470 -25.54 14.24 10.03
CA GLU A 470 -26.87 13.87 10.51
C GLU A 470 -27.60 12.90 9.57
N LEU A 471 -28.16 11.83 10.14
CA LEU A 471 -28.99 10.88 9.42
C LEU A 471 -30.44 11.39 9.34
N PRO A 472 -31.16 11.09 8.25
CA PRO A 472 -32.58 11.38 8.18
C PRO A 472 -33.34 10.57 9.25
N PRO A 473 -34.45 11.10 9.79
CA PRO A 473 -35.21 10.45 10.86
C PRO A 473 -35.83 9.11 10.44
N THR A 474 -36.05 8.92 9.13
CA THR A 474 -36.51 7.66 8.55
C THR A 474 -35.79 7.43 7.24
N LEU A 475 -35.34 6.20 7.00
CA LEU A 475 -34.65 5.78 5.79
C LEU A 475 -35.34 4.52 5.26
N ALA A 476 -35.84 4.58 4.02
CA ALA A 476 -36.37 3.40 3.36
C ALA A 476 -35.22 2.45 3.04
N THR A 477 -35.40 1.16 3.37
CA THR A 477 -34.41 0.11 3.05
C THR A 477 -34.83 -0.73 1.85
N ASP A 478 -36.09 -0.66 1.45
CA ASP A 478 -36.66 -1.43 0.36
C ASP A 478 -36.81 -0.57 -0.90
N GLY A 479 -36.87 -1.23 -2.05
CA GLY A 479 -37.05 -0.58 -3.35
C GLY A 479 -35.77 -0.68 -4.17
N ALA A 480 -35.90 -1.17 -5.40
CA ALA A 480 -34.78 -1.30 -6.32
C ALA A 480 -34.25 0.07 -6.74
N GLU A 481 -32.93 0.21 -6.72
CA GLU A 481 -32.22 1.43 -7.09
C GLU A 481 -31.12 1.14 -8.10
N ALA A 482 -30.70 2.16 -8.84
CA ALA A 482 -29.56 2.05 -9.72
C ALA A 482 -28.68 3.31 -9.62
N ALA A 483 -27.39 3.13 -9.87
CA ALA A 483 -26.43 4.22 -9.83
C ALA A 483 -25.33 4.08 -10.87
N LEU A 484 -24.82 5.23 -11.32
CA LEU A 484 -23.53 5.34 -11.97
C LEU A 484 -22.50 5.86 -10.98
N VAL A 485 -21.36 5.17 -10.88
CA VAL A 485 -20.19 5.65 -10.14
C VAL A 485 -19.13 6.03 -11.15
N LEU A 486 -18.56 7.23 -11.03
CA LEU A 486 -17.49 7.69 -11.92
C LEU A 486 -16.68 8.80 -11.25
N ARG A 487 -15.44 8.96 -11.69
CA ARG A 487 -14.58 10.07 -11.32
C ARG A 487 -14.76 11.24 -12.29
N ASP A 488 -15.01 12.44 -11.77
CA ASP A 488 -15.14 13.65 -12.57
C ASP A 488 -13.78 14.30 -12.89
N ALA A 489 -13.82 15.40 -13.64
CA ALA A 489 -12.62 16.15 -14.03
C ALA A 489 -11.91 16.85 -12.85
N GLY A 490 -12.59 17.01 -11.70
CA GLY A 490 -12.03 17.56 -10.46
C GLY A 490 -11.54 16.49 -9.49
N ASP A 491 -11.49 15.23 -9.92
CA ASP A 491 -11.13 14.06 -9.14
C ASP A 491 -12.09 13.62 -8.04
N ALA A 492 -13.28 14.20 -8.00
CA ALA A 492 -14.34 13.72 -7.12
C ALA A 492 -14.93 12.43 -7.70
N VAL A 493 -15.05 11.39 -6.86
CA VAL A 493 -15.83 10.21 -7.20
C VAL A 493 -17.30 10.52 -6.95
N LEU A 494 -18.09 10.57 -8.01
CA LEU A 494 -19.51 10.82 -8.01
C LEU A 494 -20.28 9.51 -7.92
N THR A 495 -21.41 9.54 -7.21
CA THR A 495 -22.45 8.50 -7.26
C THR A 495 -23.72 9.18 -7.74
N LEU A 496 -24.15 8.86 -8.95
CA LEU A 496 -25.31 9.46 -9.61
C LEU A 496 -26.45 8.44 -9.59
N ALA A 497 -27.53 8.74 -8.86
CA ALA A 497 -28.75 7.94 -8.92
C ALA A 497 -29.36 8.02 -10.32
N VAL A 498 -29.71 6.87 -10.88
CA VAL A 498 -30.33 6.73 -12.20
C VAL A 498 -31.43 5.67 -12.13
N ASP A 499 -32.26 5.58 -13.17
CA ASP A 499 -33.18 4.46 -13.30
C ASP A 499 -32.47 3.18 -13.80
N ALA A 500 -33.11 2.02 -13.62
CA ALA A 500 -32.55 0.75 -14.02
C ALA A 500 -32.24 0.66 -15.53
N PRO A 501 -33.11 1.15 -16.45
CA PRO A 501 -32.78 1.19 -17.88
C PRO A 501 -31.50 1.97 -18.19
N ALA A 502 -31.28 3.13 -17.58
CA ALA A 502 -30.06 3.93 -17.79
C ALA A 502 -28.81 3.19 -17.29
N ALA A 503 -28.87 2.53 -16.13
CA ALA A 503 -27.76 1.72 -15.64
C ALA A 503 -27.47 0.51 -16.57
N THR A 504 -28.51 -0.21 -17.02
CA THR A 504 -28.35 -1.30 -18.00
C THR A 504 -27.73 -0.82 -19.30
N PHE A 505 -28.16 0.34 -19.81
CA PHE A 505 -27.59 0.97 -21.00
C PHE A 505 -26.10 1.27 -20.82
N CYS A 506 -25.73 1.92 -19.70
CA CYS A 506 -24.34 2.24 -19.40
C CYS A 506 -23.46 0.99 -19.19
N ALA A 507 -24.00 -0.06 -18.56
CA ALA A 507 -23.30 -1.34 -18.42
C ALA A 507 -23.03 -1.99 -19.79
N ALA A 508 -24.01 -1.99 -20.69
CA ALA A 508 -23.85 -2.51 -22.04
C ALA A 508 -22.80 -1.71 -22.85
N LEU A 509 -22.80 -0.37 -22.74
CA LEU A 509 -21.77 0.47 -23.33
C LEU A 509 -20.37 0.19 -22.77
N ALA A 510 -20.24 0.02 -21.45
CA ALA A 510 -18.97 -0.32 -20.80
C ALA A 510 -18.45 -1.70 -21.25
N ALA A 511 -19.35 -2.64 -21.56
CA ALA A 511 -19.02 -3.92 -22.20
C ALA A 511 -18.69 -3.79 -23.70
N GLY A 512 -18.60 -2.56 -24.21
CA GLY A 512 -18.23 -2.24 -25.59
C GLY A 512 -19.34 -2.43 -26.61
N ARG A 513 -20.60 -2.61 -26.22
CA ARG A 513 -21.73 -2.85 -27.15
C ARG A 513 -22.01 -1.60 -28.00
N PRO A 514 -22.44 -1.74 -29.27
CA PRO A 514 -22.90 -0.60 -30.06
C PRO A 514 -24.08 0.10 -29.40
N LEU A 515 -24.20 1.42 -29.60
CA LEU A 515 -25.20 2.28 -28.97
C LEU A 515 -26.63 1.79 -29.22
N GLY A 516 -26.96 1.36 -30.45
CA GLY A 516 -28.28 0.82 -30.76
C GLY A 516 -28.57 -0.50 -30.05
N ALA A 517 -27.58 -1.39 -29.92
CA ALA A 517 -27.72 -2.66 -29.22
C ALA A 517 -27.85 -2.45 -27.70
N ALA A 518 -27.08 -1.53 -27.13
CA ALA A 518 -27.19 -1.14 -25.72
C ALA A 518 -28.56 -0.54 -25.41
N ALA A 519 -29.09 0.34 -26.27
CA ALA A 519 -30.42 0.92 -26.10
C ALA A 519 -31.53 -0.13 -26.19
N ALA A 520 -31.41 -1.10 -27.12
CA ALA A 520 -32.35 -2.21 -27.22
C ALA A 520 -32.33 -3.11 -25.97
N GLU A 521 -31.16 -3.34 -25.38
CA GLU A 521 -30.98 -4.15 -24.17
C GLU A 521 -31.58 -3.49 -22.92
N ALA A 522 -31.46 -2.16 -22.80
CA ALA A 522 -32.09 -1.37 -21.74
C ALA A 522 -33.63 -1.29 -21.87
N GLY A 523 -34.16 -1.55 -23.07
CA GLY A 523 -35.59 -1.61 -23.34
C GLY A 523 -36.24 -0.23 -23.57
N PRO A 524 -37.56 -0.22 -23.85
CA PRO A 524 -38.28 0.97 -24.31
C PRO A 524 -38.49 2.04 -23.24
N ALA A 525 -38.26 1.72 -21.96
CA ALA A 525 -38.36 2.66 -20.86
C ALA A 525 -37.13 3.58 -20.73
N LEU A 526 -36.05 3.31 -21.46
CA LEU A 526 -34.84 4.12 -21.46
C LEU A 526 -35.10 5.52 -22.03
N ASP A 527 -34.83 6.55 -21.23
CA ASP A 527 -34.61 7.90 -21.76
C ASP A 527 -33.17 8.01 -22.28
N LEU A 528 -32.98 7.65 -23.55
CA LEU A 528 -31.67 7.65 -24.20
C LEU A 528 -31.05 9.05 -24.24
N ALA A 529 -31.86 10.08 -24.48
CA ALA A 529 -31.38 11.46 -24.60
C ALA A 529 -30.88 11.99 -23.26
N ALA A 530 -31.65 11.80 -22.19
CA ALA A 530 -31.25 12.20 -20.85
C ALA A 530 -30.00 11.43 -20.38
N THR A 531 -29.94 10.12 -20.64
CA THR A 531 -28.80 9.28 -20.24
C THR A 531 -27.51 9.69 -20.97
N LEU A 532 -27.56 9.92 -22.29
CA LEU A 532 -26.40 10.42 -23.04
C LEU A 532 -25.98 11.82 -22.58
N ALA A 533 -26.94 12.71 -22.31
CA ALA A 533 -26.64 14.04 -21.79
C ALA A 533 -25.96 13.99 -20.41
N LEU A 534 -26.37 13.04 -19.55
CA LEU A 534 -25.72 12.80 -18.25
C LEU A 534 -24.26 12.38 -18.43
N LEU A 535 -23.99 11.40 -19.30
CA LEU A 535 -22.64 10.92 -19.59
C LEU A 535 -21.73 12.03 -20.13
N LEU A 536 -22.24 12.85 -21.05
CA LEU A 536 -21.48 13.98 -21.61
C LEU A 536 -21.23 15.08 -20.57
N ARG A 537 -22.24 15.42 -19.75
CA ARG A 537 -22.12 16.44 -18.68
C ARG A 537 -21.03 16.08 -17.68
N HIS A 538 -20.92 14.81 -17.32
CA HIS A 538 -19.92 14.32 -16.37
C HIS A 538 -18.66 13.79 -17.06
N ALA A 539 -18.44 14.14 -18.33
CA ALA A 539 -17.21 13.86 -19.06
C ALA A 539 -16.87 12.34 -19.14
N ALA A 540 -17.90 11.49 -19.11
CA ALA A 540 -17.78 10.05 -19.05
C ALA A 540 -17.51 9.38 -20.40
N VAL A 541 -17.60 10.11 -21.52
CA VAL A 541 -17.31 9.60 -22.86
C VAL A 541 -15.92 10.06 -23.27
N VAL A 542 -15.01 9.11 -23.51
CA VAL A 542 -13.59 9.38 -23.80
C VAL A 542 -13.20 9.01 -25.23
N GLY A 543 -14.05 8.24 -25.91
CA GLY A 543 -13.85 7.87 -27.32
C GLY A 543 -15.16 7.53 -28.01
N TRP A 544 -15.14 7.63 -29.34
CA TRP A 544 -16.27 7.36 -30.20
C TRP A 544 -15.78 6.73 -31.50
N GLU A 545 -16.16 5.49 -31.75
CA GLU A 545 -15.71 4.73 -32.92
C GLU A 545 -16.89 4.32 -33.81
N HIS A 546 -16.69 4.46 -35.11
CA HIS A 546 -17.53 3.86 -36.14
C HIS A 546 -16.75 2.72 -36.77
N ARG A 547 -17.16 1.47 -36.54
CA ARG A 547 -16.64 0.38 -37.35
C ARG A 547 -17.27 0.50 -38.73
N MET A 548 -16.49 0.97 -39.71
CA MET A 548 -16.75 0.66 -41.10
C MET A 548 -16.64 -0.87 -41.21
N GLU A 549 -17.75 -1.58 -41.40
CA GLU A 549 -17.67 -2.96 -41.85
C GLU A 549 -16.88 -2.96 -43.15
N ALA A 550 -15.76 -3.66 -43.18
CA ALA A 550 -15.04 -3.92 -44.43
C ALA A 550 -16.02 -4.68 -45.34
N ALA A 551 -16.39 -4.02 -46.44
CA ALA A 551 -17.28 -4.55 -47.46
C ALA A 551 -16.74 -5.83 -48.11
#